data_AF-A0A0V0IDM4-F1
#
_entry.id   AF-A0A0V0IDM4-F1
#
_cell.length_a   1.000
_cell.length_b   1.000
_cell.length_c   1.000
_cell.angle_alpha   90.00
_cell.angle_beta   90.00
_cell.angle_gamma   90.00
#
_symmetry.space_group_name_H-M   'P 1'
#
loop_
_entity.id
_entity.type
_entity.pdbx_description
1 polymer ?
#
loop_
_entity_poly.entity_id
_entity_poly.type
_entity_poly.pdbx_seq_one_letter_code
_entity_poly.pdbx_strand_id
1 'polypeptide(L)'
;MECSSRSSNFPSDLEYQTGFGNHFSSEAIVGALPQGQNSPLICPFGLYAEQISGTSFTSPRKLNQRSWLYRIKPSVTHEPFRPRMPRHEKLVSEFNQSNSSATPTQLRWKPVEIPETPTDFIDGLYTICGAGSSYLRHGFAIHMYTANKSMENSAFCNADGDFLIVPQKGRLWITTECGRLQVCPGEIVTLPQGYRFAVDLPDGPSRGYVAETFGTHLQLPDLGPIGANGLAAPRDFLVPVAWYEDGSRPGYAIVQKYGGELFTAKQDFSPFNVVAWHGNYVPYKYDLSKFCPYNTVLMDHSDPSINTVLTAPTDKPGVALLDFVIFPPRWLVAEHTFRPPYYHRNCMSEFMGLIYGGYEAKADGFHPGGASLHSCMTPHGPDTKTYEATIALGNEAGPHRIADTMAFMFESCLIPRVCPWALESPFMDHDYYQCWIGLKSHFSGLSMNEDNVDLQKGKPIER
;
A
#
# COMPACT_ATOMS: atom_id res chain seq x y z
N MET A 1 10.19 -14.42 11.25
CA MET A 1 9.40 -15.04 12.33
C MET A 1 8.60 -16.16 11.68
N GLU A 2 8.91 -17.43 11.99
CA GLU A 2 8.22 -18.58 11.40
C GLU A 2 6.76 -18.59 11.83
N CYS A 3 5.87 -18.76 10.85
CA CYS A 3 4.43 -18.87 11.04
C CYS A 3 4.12 -20.24 11.66
N SER A 4 4.30 -20.42 12.97
CA SER A 4 4.11 -21.71 13.63
C SER A 4 2.62 -22.03 13.86
N SER A 5 2.12 -22.95 13.05
CA SER A 5 1.13 -23.98 13.35
C SER A 5 0.13 -23.74 14.50
N ARG A 6 -1.02 -23.14 14.17
CA ARG A 6 -2.31 -23.51 14.78
C ARG A 6 -3.35 -23.62 13.66
N SER A 7 -3.92 -24.82 13.53
CA SER A 7 -4.96 -25.28 12.58
C SER A 7 -5.40 -24.28 11.50
N SER A 8 -4.69 -24.23 10.36
CA SER A 8 -5.20 -23.53 9.17
C SER A 8 -5.94 -24.53 8.28
N ASN A 9 -7.23 -24.30 8.04
CA ASN A 9 -8.01 -24.99 6.99
C ASN A 9 -7.56 -24.64 5.56
N PHE A 10 -6.35 -24.08 5.40
CA PHE A 10 -5.85 -23.54 4.14
C PHE A 10 -4.45 -24.12 3.85
N PRO A 11 -4.19 -24.55 2.59
CA PRO A 11 -2.95 -25.21 2.22
C PRO A 11 -1.74 -24.28 2.39
N SER A 12 -0.65 -24.82 2.95
CA SER A 12 0.61 -24.09 3.18
C SER A 12 1.39 -23.82 1.88
N ASP A 13 1.11 -24.58 0.82
CA ASP A 13 1.97 -24.67 -0.37
C ASP A 13 1.20 -24.19 -1.61
N LEU A 14 0.86 -22.90 -1.65
CA LEU A 14 0.34 -22.29 -2.88
C LEU A 14 1.49 -22.08 -3.87
N GLU A 15 1.31 -22.55 -5.10
CA GLU A 15 2.22 -22.25 -6.21
C GLU A 15 1.94 -20.85 -6.77
N TYR A 16 3.00 -20.15 -7.15
CA TYR A 16 2.95 -18.82 -7.74
C TYR A 16 3.85 -18.74 -8.97
N GLN A 17 3.45 -17.93 -9.94
CA GLN A 17 4.34 -17.45 -11.00
C GLN A 17 5.09 -16.20 -10.51
N THR A 18 6.27 -15.95 -11.06
CA THR A 18 7.14 -14.83 -10.65
C THR A 18 7.37 -13.84 -11.78
N GLY A 19 7.54 -12.56 -11.44
CA GLY A 19 8.00 -11.53 -12.37
C GLY A 19 7.00 -10.40 -12.62
N PHE A 20 7.25 -9.24 -12.03
CA PHE A 20 6.43 -8.04 -12.21
C PHE A 20 6.27 -7.67 -13.70
N GLY A 21 5.03 -7.47 -14.15
CA GLY A 21 4.72 -7.02 -15.51
C GLY A 21 4.87 -8.08 -16.62
N ASN A 22 5.14 -9.34 -16.27
CA ASN A 22 5.22 -10.43 -17.25
C ASN A 22 3.90 -10.64 -18.00
N HIS A 23 4.00 -11.28 -19.17
CA HIS A 23 2.86 -11.93 -19.83
C HIS A 23 2.79 -13.38 -19.36
N PHE A 24 1.95 -13.63 -18.37
CA PHE A 24 1.76 -14.94 -17.77
C PHE A 24 0.78 -15.79 -18.57
N SER A 25 0.84 -17.10 -18.34
CA SER A 25 -0.12 -18.09 -18.83
C SER A 25 -0.32 -19.11 -17.72
N SER A 26 -1.57 -19.39 -17.36
CA SER A 26 -1.89 -20.33 -16.29
C SER A 26 -3.14 -21.12 -16.63
N GLU A 27 -3.11 -22.41 -16.36
CA GLU A 27 -4.23 -23.31 -16.57
C GLU A 27 -4.35 -24.29 -15.39
N ALA A 28 -5.54 -24.36 -14.81
CA ALA A 28 -5.87 -25.31 -13.75
C ALA A 28 -6.11 -26.72 -14.32
N ILE A 29 -6.47 -26.79 -15.61
CA ILE A 29 -6.63 -28.02 -16.38
C ILE A 29 -5.74 -27.89 -17.62
N VAL A 30 -4.84 -28.85 -17.81
CA VAL A 30 -3.90 -28.85 -18.94
C VAL A 30 -4.65 -28.77 -20.28
N GLY A 31 -4.25 -27.84 -21.15
CA GLY A 31 -4.87 -27.60 -22.46
C GLY A 31 -6.11 -26.71 -22.43
N ALA A 32 -6.40 -26.05 -21.31
CA ALA A 32 -7.54 -25.13 -21.21
C ALA A 32 -7.28 -23.79 -21.92
N LEU A 33 -6.02 -23.40 -22.08
CA LEU A 33 -5.65 -22.27 -22.93
C LEU A 33 -5.76 -22.62 -24.42
N PRO A 34 -6.50 -21.84 -25.24
CA PRO A 34 -6.48 -22.00 -26.68
C PRO A 34 -5.09 -21.77 -27.26
N GLN A 35 -4.73 -22.56 -28.26
CA GLN A 35 -3.44 -22.47 -28.93
C GLN A 35 -3.52 -21.54 -30.14
N GLY A 36 -2.59 -20.59 -30.26
CA GLY A 36 -2.43 -19.74 -31.44
C GLY A 36 -3.47 -18.61 -31.63
N GLN A 37 -4.48 -18.49 -30.77
CA GLN A 37 -5.51 -17.43 -30.82
C GLN A 37 -6.17 -17.20 -29.46
N ASN A 38 -6.82 -16.05 -29.26
CA ASN A 38 -7.51 -15.74 -27.99
C ASN A 38 -9.02 -16.08 -28.01
N SER A 39 -9.64 -16.09 -29.19
CA SER A 39 -11.09 -16.21 -29.34
C SER A 39 -11.44 -17.32 -30.34
N PRO A 40 -11.25 -18.60 -29.98
CA PRO A 40 -11.70 -19.72 -30.81
C PRO A 40 -13.22 -19.76 -30.89
N LEU A 41 -13.74 -20.30 -32.00
CA LEU A 41 -15.18 -20.52 -32.16
C LEU A 41 -15.76 -21.41 -31.05
N ILE A 42 -14.97 -22.41 -30.64
CA ILE A 42 -15.26 -23.29 -29.51
C ILE A 42 -14.01 -23.29 -28.64
N CYS A 43 -14.09 -22.74 -27.42
CA CYS A 43 -12.95 -22.80 -26.50
C CYS A 43 -12.74 -24.24 -26.01
N PRO A 44 -11.49 -24.61 -25.66
CA PRO A 44 -11.23 -25.85 -24.94
C PRO A 44 -12.18 -26.01 -23.75
N PHE A 45 -12.62 -27.26 -23.51
CA PHE A 45 -13.59 -27.62 -22.47
C PHE A 45 -14.95 -26.87 -22.54
N GLY A 46 -15.28 -26.22 -23.66
CA GLY A 46 -16.53 -25.46 -23.80
C GLY A 46 -16.56 -24.17 -22.97
N LEU A 47 -15.39 -23.64 -22.58
CA LEU A 47 -15.28 -22.41 -21.81
C LEU A 47 -15.73 -21.17 -22.61
N TYR A 48 -15.91 -20.06 -21.92
CA TYR A 48 -16.11 -18.75 -22.50
C TYR A 48 -14.82 -17.95 -22.43
N ALA A 49 -14.39 -17.38 -23.55
CA ALA A 49 -13.32 -16.39 -23.59
C ALA A 49 -13.86 -15.01 -23.17
N GLU A 50 -13.24 -14.40 -22.17
CA GLU A 50 -13.57 -13.07 -21.67
C GLU A 50 -12.27 -12.27 -21.54
N GLN A 51 -12.28 -11.00 -21.95
CA GLN A 51 -11.12 -10.13 -21.77
C GLN A 51 -11.42 -9.10 -20.69
N ILE A 52 -10.52 -8.99 -19.71
CA ILE A 52 -10.43 -7.83 -18.83
C ILE A 52 -9.34 -6.90 -19.36
N SER A 53 -9.72 -5.64 -19.61
CA SER A 53 -8.82 -4.61 -20.12
C SER A 53 -8.56 -3.60 -18.99
N GLY A 54 -7.33 -3.61 -18.45
CA GLY A 54 -6.91 -2.66 -17.42
C GLY A 54 -6.62 -1.28 -18.00
N THR A 55 -6.18 -1.23 -19.26
CA THR A 55 -5.87 0.03 -19.95
C THR A 55 -6.63 0.20 -21.26
N SER A 56 -6.59 1.41 -21.84
CA SER A 56 -7.11 1.66 -23.19
C SER A 56 -6.45 0.74 -24.24
N PHE A 57 -7.20 0.35 -25.27
CA PHE A 57 -6.67 -0.53 -26.33
C PHE A 57 -5.47 0.06 -27.07
N THR A 58 -5.41 1.38 -27.17
CA THR A 58 -4.34 2.13 -27.87
C THR A 58 -3.19 2.54 -26.95
N SER A 59 -3.22 2.14 -25.67
CA SER A 59 -2.09 2.37 -24.75
C SER A 59 -0.81 1.77 -25.37
N PRO A 60 0.34 2.49 -25.30
CA PRO A 60 1.61 1.97 -25.79
C PRO A 60 1.88 0.58 -25.22
N ARG A 61 2.47 -0.32 -26.00
CA ARG A 61 2.63 -1.74 -25.62
C ARG A 61 3.24 -1.94 -24.22
N LYS A 62 4.22 -1.11 -23.84
CA LYS A 62 4.88 -1.16 -22.52
C LYS A 62 3.96 -0.81 -21.34
N LEU A 63 2.88 -0.08 -21.60
CA LEU A 63 1.87 0.33 -20.61
C LEU A 63 0.55 -0.42 -20.79
N ASN A 64 0.40 -1.23 -21.84
CA ASN A 64 -0.86 -1.87 -22.16
C ASN A 64 -1.08 -3.09 -21.26
N GLN A 65 -2.10 -3.04 -20.42
CA GLN A 65 -2.42 -4.11 -19.48
C GLN A 65 -3.78 -4.75 -19.82
N ARG A 66 -3.77 -6.06 -20.05
CA ARG A 66 -4.97 -6.88 -20.27
C ARG A 66 -4.74 -8.34 -19.91
N SER A 67 -5.83 -9.04 -19.62
CA SER A 67 -5.84 -10.49 -19.44
C SER A 67 -7.04 -11.12 -20.13
N TRP A 68 -6.83 -12.30 -20.68
CA TRP A 68 -7.86 -13.18 -21.22
C TRP A 68 -8.16 -14.26 -20.19
N LEU A 69 -9.43 -14.45 -19.89
CA LEU A 69 -9.97 -15.39 -18.93
C LEU A 69 -10.80 -16.43 -19.71
N TYR A 70 -10.56 -17.71 -19.46
CA TYR A 70 -11.34 -18.81 -20.01
C TYR A 70 -12.14 -19.44 -18.88
N ARG A 71 -13.44 -19.11 -18.84
CA ARG A 71 -14.31 -19.29 -17.67
C ARG A 71 -15.54 -20.11 -17.97
N ILE A 72 -16.08 -20.78 -16.95
CA ILE A 72 -17.24 -21.69 -17.09
C ILE A 72 -18.52 -20.92 -17.44
N LYS A 73 -18.74 -19.76 -16.81
CA LYS A 73 -19.83 -18.83 -17.11
C LYS A 73 -19.30 -17.40 -17.18
N PRO A 74 -19.70 -16.60 -18.18
CA PRO A 74 -19.18 -15.25 -18.37
C PRO A 74 -19.68 -14.28 -17.30
N SER A 75 -18.89 -13.24 -16.99
CA SER A 75 -19.17 -12.26 -15.92
C SER A 75 -20.48 -11.52 -16.09
N VAL A 76 -21.01 -11.44 -17.32
CA VAL A 76 -22.25 -10.73 -17.66
C VAL A 76 -23.52 -11.41 -17.11
N THR A 77 -23.44 -12.68 -16.70
CA THR A 77 -24.61 -13.42 -16.21
C THR A 77 -24.86 -13.12 -14.72
N HIS A 78 -25.59 -12.04 -14.45
CA HIS A 78 -26.04 -11.66 -13.11
C HIS A 78 -27.35 -10.85 -13.18
N GLU A 79 -28.04 -10.72 -12.05
CA GLU A 79 -29.16 -9.79 -11.90
C GLU A 79 -28.70 -8.32 -11.99
N PRO A 80 -29.58 -7.36 -12.33
CA PRO A 80 -29.23 -5.95 -12.28
C PRO A 80 -28.69 -5.52 -10.91
N PHE A 81 -27.60 -4.74 -10.91
CA PHE A 81 -27.06 -4.14 -9.69
C PHE A 81 -28.07 -3.20 -9.04
N ARG A 82 -28.17 -3.29 -7.71
CA ARG A 82 -28.97 -2.38 -6.88
C ARG A 82 -28.10 -1.77 -5.79
N PRO A 83 -28.38 -0.55 -5.30
CA PRO A 83 -27.66 0.01 -4.15
C PRO A 83 -27.62 -0.98 -2.98
N ARG A 84 -26.44 -1.20 -2.41
CA ARG A 84 -26.26 -2.07 -1.23
C ARG A 84 -26.93 -1.40 -0.03
N MET A 85 -27.67 -2.19 0.74
CA MET A 85 -28.36 -1.76 1.95
C MET A 85 -27.92 -2.64 3.13
N PRO A 86 -27.56 -2.05 4.29
CA PRO A 86 -27.40 -0.60 4.52
C PRO A 86 -26.26 0.00 3.68
N ARG A 87 -26.29 1.32 3.49
CA ARG A 87 -25.22 2.04 2.79
C ARG A 87 -23.94 2.00 3.61
N HIS A 88 -22.79 1.95 2.93
CA HIS A 88 -21.49 1.99 3.59
C HIS A 88 -21.05 3.44 3.81
N GLU A 89 -21.45 4.04 4.93
CA GLU A 89 -21.28 5.48 5.19
C GLU A 89 -19.82 5.94 5.30
N LYS A 90 -18.89 5.02 5.61
CA LYS A 90 -17.47 5.33 5.84
C LYS A 90 -16.57 5.07 4.63
N LEU A 91 -17.13 4.77 3.47
CA LEU A 91 -16.36 4.53 2.25
C LEU A 91 -16.60 5.68 1.27
N VAL A 92 -15.53 6.39 0.90
CA VAL A 92 -15.61 7.64 0.12
C VAL A 92 -14.61 7.60 -1.02
N SER A 93 -14.96 8.22 -2.15
CA SER A 93 -14.10 8.33 -3.34
C SER A 93 -14.19 9.68 -4.05
N GLU A 94 -14.93 10.61 -3.45
CA GLU A 94 -15.05 12.00 -3.85
C GLU A 94 -14.73 12.86 -2.63
N PHE A 95 -13.82 13.81 -2.75
CA PHE A 95 -13.35 14.58 -1.59
C PHE A 95 -13.71 16.05 -1.75
N ASN A 96 -14.78 16.48 -1.08
CA ASN A 96 -15.23 17.88 -1.09
C ASN A 96 -15.72 18.32 0.30
N GLN A 97 -16.25 19.54 0.42
CA GLN A 97 -16.65 20.12 1.72
C GLN A 97 -17.82 19.38 2.41
N SER A 98 -18.62 18.59 1.70
CA SER A 98 -19.76 17.88 2.30
C SER A 98 -19.39 16.61 3.07
N ASN A 99 -18.23 16.01 2.78
CA ASN A 99 -17.85 14.70 3.31
C ASN A 99 -16.40 14.62 3.80
N SER A 100 -15.65 15.72 3.75
CA SER A 100 -14.25 15.77 4.14
C SER A 100 -13.82 17.20 4.48
N SER A 101 -12.79 17.32 5.31
CA SER A 101 -12.25 18.58 5.80
C SER A 101 -10.78 18.71 5.45
N ALA A 102 -10.34 19.91 5.11
CA ALA A 102 -8.92 20.22 4.98
C ALA A 102 -8.39 20.67 6.35
N THR A 103 -7.19 20.23 6.70
CA THR A 103 -6.47 20.73 7.88
C THR A 103 -4.95 20.72 7.61
N PRO A 104 -4.24 21.80 7.95
CA PRO A 104 -2.78 21.83 7.87
C PRO A 104 -2.10 21.23 9.12
N THR A 105 -2.87 20.90 10.16
CA THR A 105 -2.34 20.34 11.42
C THR A 105 -1.80 18.92 11.21
N GLN A 106 -0.68 18.57 11.85
CA GLN A 106 -0.22 17.18 11.84
C GLN A 106 -1.24 16.29 12.55
N LEU A 107 -1.60 15.16 11.96
CA LEU A 107 -2.55 14.21 12.55
C LEU A 107 -1.85 12.90 12.89
N ARG A 108 -2.28 12.26 13.98
CA ARG A 108 -1.83 10.92 14.37
C ARG A 108 -3.00 10.13 14.95
N TRP A 109 -3.11 8.88 14.54
CA TRP A 109 -4.11 7.94 15.02
C TRP A 109 -3.43 6.76 15.70
N LYS A 110 -3.94 6.38 16.86
CA LYS A 110 -3.63 5.12 17.53
C LYS A 110 -4.28 3.95 16.76
N PRO A 111 -3.81 2.70 16.96
CA PRO A 111 -4.40 1.54 16.31
C PRO A 111 -5.87 1.39 16.67
N VAL A 112 -6.73 1.33 15.65
CA VAL A 112 -8.18 1.14 15.83
C VAL A 112 -8.46 -0.29 16.30
N GLU A 113 -9.34 -0.43 17.29
CA GLU A 113 -9.79 -1.74 17.79
C GLU A 113 -10.62 -2.48 16.73
N ILE A 114 -10.47 -3.80 16.66
CA ILE A 114 -11.29 -4.61 15.75
C ILE A 114 -12.68 -4.76 16.40
N PRO A 115 -13.77 -4.51 15.67
CA PRO A 115 -15.11 -4.58 16.26
C PRO A 115 -15.44 -5.99 16.78
N GLU A 116 -16.33 -6.07 17.76
CA GLU A 116 -16.89 -7.35 18.24
C GLU A 116 -18.05 -7.83 17.34
N THR A 117 -18.77 -6.91 16.70
CA THR A 117 -19.85 -7.24 15.77
C THR A 117 -19.30 -7.94 14.54
N PRO A 118 -19.98 -8.96 13.98
CA PRO A 118 -19.54 -9.61 12.75
C PRO A 118 -19.34 -8.59 11.62
N THR A 119 -18.13 -8.51 11.09
CA THR A 119 -17.73 -7.52 10.09
C THR A 119 -16.73 -8.16 9.14
N ASP A 120 -17.09 -8.24 7.86
CA ASP A 120 -16.20 -8.75 6.82
C ASP A 120 -15.25 -7.66 6.29
N PHE A 121 -14.40 -8.00 5.33
CA PHE A 121 -13.44 -7.06 4.75
C PHE A 121 -14.12 -5.82 4.13
N ILE A 122 -15.27 -6.00 3.47
CA ILE A 122 -15.97 -4.91 2.77
C ILE A 122 -16.59 -3.97 3.81
N ASP A 123 -17.36 -4.55 4.76
CA ASP A 123 -18.06 -3.77 5.78
C ASP A 123 -17.10 -3.14 6.81
N GLY A 124 -15.88 -3.69 6.90
CA GLY A 124 -14.82 -3.20 7.76
C GLY A 124 -13.90 -2.17 7.11
N LEU A 125 -14.09 -1.82 5.83
CA LEU A 125 -13.22 -0.91 5.07
C LEU A 125 -13.69 0.54 5.21
N TYR A 126 -12.86 1.42 5.79
CA TYR A 126 -13.22 2.83 6.01
C TYR A 126 -12.14 3.79 5.53
N THR A 127 -12.56 4.85 4.86
CA THR A 127 -11.70 5.89 4.30
C THR A 127 -11.20 6.82 5.41
N ILE A 128 -9.90 7.07 5.47
CA ILE A 128 -9.30 8.05 6.38
C ILE A 128 -9.22 9.40 5.70
N CYS A 129 -8.63 9.43 4.51
CA CYS A 129 -8.42 10.63 3.73
C CYS A 129 -8.22 10.31 2.25
N GLY A 130 -8.22 11.34 1.42
CA GLY A 130 -7.90 11.22 0.01
C GLY A 130 -8.05 12.53 -0.73
N ALA A 131 -7.81 12.52 -2.03
CA ALA A 131 -7.93 13.69 -2.88
C ALA A 131 -8.37 13.27 -4.28
N GLY A 132 -9.05 14.17 -4.99
CA GLY A 132 -9.54 13.92 -6.34
C GLY A 132 -10.91 13.25 -6.36
N SER A 133 -11.14 12.47 -7.43
CA SER A 133 -12.45 11.93 -7.79
C SER A 133 -12.30 10.61 -8.54
N SER A 134 -13.03 9.57 -8.10
CA SER A 134 -13.10 8.31 -8.85
C SER A 134 -13.89 8.47 -10.16
N TYR A 135 -14.90 9.35 -10.21
CA TYR A 135 -15.62 9.65 -11.44
C TYR A 135 -14.73 10.28 -12.51
N LEU A 136 -13.83 11.18 -12.10
CA LEU A 136 -12.85 11.80 -13.00
C LEU A 136 -11.63 10.91 -13.26
N ARG A 137 -11.54 9.75 -12.60
CA ARG A 137 -10.41 8.83 -12.68
C ARG A 137 -9.08 9.54 -12.42
N HIS A 138 -9.05 10.36 -11.38
CA HIS A 138 -7.84 11.05 -10.95
C HIS A 138 -7.87 11.30 -9.46
N GLY A 139 -6.89 10.77 -8.75
CA GLY A 139 -6.80 10.93 -7.31
C GLY A 139 -6.48 9.63 -6.60
N PHE A 140 -6.57 9.68 -5.28
CA PHE A 140 -6.35 8.52 -4.44
C PHE A 140 -7.25 8.58 -3.21
N ALA A 141 -7.45 7.44 -2.58
CA ALA A 141 -8.03 7.31 -1.25
C ALA A 141 -7.16 6.40 -0.39
N ILE A 142 -7.02 6.74 0.89
CA ILE A 142 -6.38 5.90 1.89
C ILE A 142 -7.47 5.39 2.81
N HIS A 143 -7.61 4.09 2.84
CA HIS A 143 -8.52 3.37 3.73
C HIS A 143 -7.73 2.60 4.78
N MET A 144 -8.39 2.29 5.86
CA MET A 144 -7.98 1.25 6.79
C MET A 144 -9.10 0.22 6.86
N TYR A 145 -8.77 -1.01 7.24
CA TYR A 145 -9.78 -2.05 7.44
C TYR A 145 -9.64 -2.72 8.80
N THR A 146 -10.76 -3.11 9.38
CA THR A 146 -10.85 -3.98 10.56
C THR A 146 -11.96 -4.99 10.33
N ALA A 147 -11.62 -6.28 10.33
CA ALA A 147 -12.57 -7.36 10.02
C ALA A 147 -12.39 -8.52 10.99
N ASN A 148 -13.47 -9.23 11.30
CA ASN A 148 -13.47 -10.41 12.18
C ASN A 148 -14.26 -11.59 11.59
N LYS A 149 -14.83 -11.43 10.38
CA LYS A 149 -15.58 -12.44 9.66
C LYS A 149 -15.03 -12.58 8.24
N SER A 150 -14.93 -13.81 7.73
CA SER A 150 -14.69 -14.05 6.30
C SER A 150 -15.85 -13.57 5.44
N MET A 151 -15.57 -13.24 4.18
CA MET A 151 -16.61 -13.02 3.17
C MET A 151 -17.27 -14.35 2.81
N GLU A 152 -18.60 -14.45 3.00
CA GLU A 152 -19.36 -15.68 2.75
C GLU A 152 -20.31 -15.51 1.57
N ASN A 153 -20.24 -16.40 0.59
CA ASN A 153 -21.10 -16.40 -0.61
C ASN A 153 -21.15 -15.04 -1.31
N SER A 154 -20.05 -14.30 -1.27
CA SER A 154 -19.92 -12.96 -1.83
C SER A 154 -18.52 -12.69 -2.37
N ALA A 155 -18.44 -11.81 -3.36
CA ALA A 155 -17.19 -11.27 -3.88
C ALA A 155 -17.30 -9.75 -4.01
N PHE A 156 -16.17 -9.08 -3.89
CA PHE A 156 -16.02 -7.64 -4.10
C PHE A 156 -15.39 -7.38 -5.46
N CYS A 157 -15.83 -6.32 -6.14
CA CYS A 157 -15.23 -5.79 -7.35
C CYS A 157 -15.08 -4.28 -7.20
N ASN A 158 -13.85 -3.77 -7.28
CA ASN A 158 -13.62 -2.33 -7.29
C ASN A 158 -13.56 -1.81 -8.73
N ALA A 159 -14.57 -1.04 -9.14
CA ALA A 159 -14.58 -0.41 -10.46
C ALA A 159 -13.98 1.00 -10.48
N ASP A 160 -13.51 1.51 -9.35
CA ASP A 160 -12.99 2.88 -9.23
C ASP A 160 -11.47 2.98 -9.40
N GLY A 161 -10.73 1.94 -8.99
CA GLY A 161 -9.28 1.95 -9.04
C GLY A 161 -8.63 0.64 -8.58
N ASP A 162 -7.29 0.67 -8.54
CA ASP A 162 -6.48 -0.43 -8.01
C ASP A 162 -6.40 -0.32 -6.49
N PHE A 163 -6.44 -1.45 -5.79
CA PHE A 163 -6.12 -1.51 -4.36
C PHE A 163 -4.70 -2.03 -4.14
N LEU A 164 -3.94 -1.34 -3.30
CA LEU A 164 -2.74 -1.84 -2.63
C LEU A 164 -3.06 -2.08 -1.16
N ILE A 165 -3.13 -3.33 -0.75
CA ILE A 165 -3.46 -3.76 0.61
C ILE A 165 -2.17 -4.09 1.36
N VAL A 166 -2.05 -3.55 2.57
CA VAL A 166 -0.92 -3.73 3.49
C VAL A 166 -1.45 -4.32 4.81
N PRO A 167 -1.48 -5.66 4.96
CA PRO A 167 -1.92 -6.30 6.20
C PRO A 167 -1.01 -5.94 7.37
N GLN A 168 -1.62 -5.62 8.51
CA GLN A 168 -0.89 -5.30 9.74
C GLN A 168 -1.05 -6.41 10.80
N LYS A 169 -2.27 -6.94 10.94
CA LYS A 169 -2.61 -8.02 11.86
C LYS A 169 -3.46 -9.07 11.15
N GLY A 170 -3.14 -10.34 11.37
CA GLY A 170 -3.84 -11.49 10.78
C GLY A 170 -3.53 -11.67 9.30
N ARG A 171 -3.36 -12.93 8.87
CA ARG A 171 -3.20 -13.26 7.45
C ARG A 171 -4.51 -13.05 6.71
N LEU A 172 -4.41 -12.67 5.44
CA LEU A 172 -5.52 -12.67 4.50
C LEU A 172 -5.39 -13.86 3.55
N TRP A 173 -6.49 -14.55 3.31
CA TRP A 173 -6.60 -15.51 2.22
C TRP A 173 -7.52 -14.93 1.15
N ILE A 174 -6.95 -14.53 0.02
CA ILE A 174 -7.66 -13.79 -1.02
C ILE A 174 -7.87 -14.70 -2.21
N THR A 175 -9.13 -15.01 -2.51
CA THR A 175 -9.52 -15.69 -3.75
C THR A 175 -9.83 -14.64 -4.79
N THR A 176 -9.18 -14.72 -5.95
CA THR A 176 -9.38 -13.83 -7.11
C THR A 176 -9.80 -14.65 -8.33
N GLU A 177 -10.24 -13.98 -9.39
CA GLU A 177 -10.48 -14.65 -10.69
C GLU A 177 -9.20 -15.24 -11.32
N CYS A 178 -8.00 -14.80 -10.94
CA CYS A 178 -6.75 -15.39 -11.41
C CYS A 178 -6.25 -16.55 -10.55
N GLY A 179 -6.83 -16.77 -9.37
CA GLY A 179 -6.38 -17.77 -8.40
C GLY A 179 -6.30 -17.22 -6.99
N ARG A 180 -5.56 -17.91 -6.10
CA ARG A 180 -5.55 -17.65 -4.65
C ARG A 180 -4.22 -17.09 -4.17
N LEU A 181 -4.29 -16.11 -3.27
CA LEU A 181 -3.15 -15.44 -2.64
C LEU A 181 -3.29 -15.52 -1.13
N GLN A 182 -2.30 -16.09 -0.45
CA GLN A 182 -2.15 -15.93 0.99
C GLN A 182 -1.26 -14.71 1.24
N VAL A 183 -1.66 -13.76 2.09
CA VAL A 183 -0.91 -12.51 2.34
C VAL A 183 -0.76 -12.30 3.84
N CYS A 184 0.49 -12.27 4.31
CA CYS A 184 0.83 -12.09 5.72
C CYS A 184 1.20 -10.63 6.04
N PRO A 185 1.12 -10.18 7.30
CA PRO A 185 1.79 -8.95 7.71
C PRO A 185 3.28 -8.98 7.38
N GLY A 186 3.77 -7.92 6.72
CA GLY A 186 5.11 -7.87 6.11
C GLY A 186 5.12 -8.17 4.61
N GLU A 187 3.99 -8.60 4.06
CA GLU A 187 3.74 -8.68 2.62
C GLU A 187 2.72 -7.62 2.20
N ILE A 188 2.66 -7.32 0.91
CA ILE A 188 1.64 -6.47 0.29
C ILE A 188 0.94 -7.25 -0.82
N VAL A 189 -0.26 -6.82 -1.20
CA VAL A 189 -0.98 -7.35 -2.36
C VAL A 189 -1.63 -6.22 -3.14
N THR A 190 -1.50 -6.25 -4.46
CA THR A 190 -2.20 -5.37 -5.37
C THR A 190 -3.33 -6.14 -6.05
N LEU A 191 -4.54 -5.60 -5.96
CA LEU A 191 -5.74 -6.08 -6.61
C LEU A 191 -6.16 -5.06 -7.68
N PRO A 192 -5.95 -5.35 -8.97
CA PRO A 192 -6.24 -4.39 -10.02
C PRO A 192 -7.74 -4.12 -10.17
N GLN A 193 -8.07 -2.92 -10.63
CA GLN A 193 -9.42 -2.46 -10.92
C GLN A 193 -10.21 -3.50 -11.74
N GLY A 194 -11.43 -3.79 -11.31
CA GLY A 194 -12.39 -4.64 -12.01
C GLY A 194 -12.30 -6.13 -11.72
N TYR A 195 -11.19 -6.61 -11.11
CA TYR A 195 -11.12 -8.00 -10.68
C TYR A 195 -12.07 -8.27 -9.50
N ARG A 196 -12.77 -9.41 -9.57
CA ARG A 196 -13.56 -9.92 -8.45
C ARG A 196 -12.63 -10.65 -7.48
N PHE A 197 -12.81 -10.41 -6.19
CA PHE A 197 -12.09 -11.10 -5.13
C PHE A 197 -12.94 -11.33 -3.87
N ALA A 198 -12.56 -12.30 -3.06
CA ALA A 198 -13.13 -12.55 -1.74
C ALA A 198 -12.00 -12.73 -0.72
N VAL A 199 -12.22 -12.25 0.50
CA VAL A 199 -11.23 -12.28 1.58
C VAL A 199 -11.72 -13.17 2.71
N ASP A 200 -10.95 -14.22 2.97
CA ASP A 200 -11.06 -15.10 4.12
C ASP A 200 -10.04 -14.72 5.20
N LEU A 201 -10.43 -14.90 6.46
CA LEU A 201 -9.63 -14.55 7.64
C LEU A 201 -9.17 -15.80 8.40
N PRO A 202 -8.13 -16.52 7.93
CA PRO A 202 -7.70 -17.80 8.50
C PRO A 202 -7.26 -17.72 9.98
N ASP A 203 -6.82 -16.55 10.43
CA ASP A 203 -6.39 -16.31 11.82
C ASP A 203 -7.48 -15.65 12.69
N GLY A 204 -8.69 -15.47 12.15
CA GLY A 204 -9.73 -14.66 12.77
C GLY A 204 -9.49 -13.16 12.58
N PRO A 205 -9.68 -12.31 13.59
CA PRO A 205 -9.59 -10.85 13.47
C PRO A 205 -8.36 -10.31 12.71
N SER A 206 -8.61 -9.51 11.66
CA SER A 206 -7.58 -8.88 10.83
C SER A 206 -7.74 -7.35 10.78
N ARG A 207 -6.60 -6.66 10.60
CA ARG A 207 -6.52 -5.20 10.44
C ARG A 207 -5.38 -4.84 9.50
N GLY A 208 -5.54 -3.77 8.74
CA GLY A 208 -4.49 -3.25 7.87
C GLY A 208 -4.89 -1.97 7.17
N TYR A 209 -4.13 -1.63 6.13
CA TYR A 209 -4.25 -0.40 5.35
C TYR A 209 -4.53 -0.72 3.89
N VAL A 210 -5.20 0.19 3.19
CA VAL A 210 -5.43 0.08 1.75
C VAL A 210 -5.19 1.44 1.12
N ALA A 211 -4.30 1.52 0.13
CA ALA A 211 -4.26 2.64 -0.79
C ALA A 211 -5.08 2.29 -2.04
N GLU A 212 -5.93 3.22 -2.47
CA GLU A 212 -6.73 3.13 -3.68
C GLU A 212 -6.28 4.22 -4.66
N THR A 213 -5.91 3.85 -5.88
CA THR A 213 -5.46 4.80 -6.91
C THR A 213 -6.44 4.88 -8.08
N PHE A 214 -6.85 6.10 -8.45
CA PHE A 214 -7.84 6.34 -9.50
C PHE A 214 -7.15 6.70 -10.83
N GLY A 215 -7.43 5.91 -11.87
CA GLY A 215 -7.06 6.22 -13.26
C GLY A 215 -5.62 5.91 -13.68
N THR A 216 -4.84 5.28 -12.82
CA THR A 216 -3.47 4.81 -13.13
C THR A 216 -3.19 3.53 -12.35
N HIS A 217 -2.14 2.80 -12.74
CA HIS A 217 -1.71 1.56 -12.11
C HIS A 217 -0.37 1.73 -11.40
N LEU A 218 -0.17 0.97 -10.33
CA LEU A 218 1.13 0.87 -9.66
C LEU A 218 2.15 0.19 -10.58
N GLN A 219 3.35 0.75 -10.62
CA GLN A 219 4.51 0.24 -11.36
C GLN A 219 5.77 0.29 -10.47
N LEU A 220 6.81 -0.43 -10.89
CA LEU A 220 8.13 -0.27 -10.28
C LEU A 220 8.71 1.12 -10.59
N PRO A 221 9.44 1.76 -9.66
CA PRO A 221 10.07 3.05 -9.93
C PRO A 221 11.20 2.93 -10.96
N ASP A 222 11.44 4.01 -11.69
CA ASP A 222 12.68 4.14 -12.47
C ASP A 222 13.87 4.17 -11.51
N LEU A 223 14.84 3.28 -11.71
CA LEU A 223 15.97 3.11 -10.80
C LEU A 223 17.05 4.19 -10.93
N GLY A 224 17.05 4.96 -12.02
CA GLY A 224 18.05 5.99 -12.28
C GLY A 224 19.48 5.46 -12.10
N PRO A 225 20.35 6.16 -11.36
CA PRO A 225 21.73 5.72 -11.10
C PRO A 225 21.90 4.41 -10.33
N ILE A 226 20.85 3.87 -9.67
CA ILE A 226 20.91 2.53 -9.06
C ILE A 226 21.15 1.47 -10.16
N GLY A 227 20.70 1.75 -11.38
CA GLY A 227 20.98 0.95 -12.56
C GLY A 227 19.90 -0.09 -12.84
N ALA A 228 20.31 -1.35 -13.03
CA ALA A 228 19.41 -2.40 -13.50
C ALA A 228 18.89 -3.33 -12.39
N ASN A 229 19.35 -3.17 -11.14
CA ASN A 229 19.00 -4.05 -10.03
C ASN A 229 18.97 -3.27 -8.70
N GLY A 230 17.96 -3.51 -7.88
CA GLY A 230 17.83 -2.92 -6.56
C GLY A 230 16.38 -2.72 -6.16
N LEU A 231 16.15 -2.19 -4.96
CA LEU A 231 14.83 -1.92 -4.42
C LEU A 231 13.95 -3.18 -4.42
N ALA A 232 12.73 -3.10 -4.95
CA ALA A 232 11.87 -4.25 -5.15
C ALA A 232 12.20 -4.96 -6.48
N ALA A 233 12.92 -6.08 -6.40
CA ALA A 233 13.32 -6.83 -7.59
C ALA A 233 12.08 -7.45 -8.30
N PRO A 234 11.94 -7.31 -9.63
CA PRO A 234 10.77 -7.81 -10.36
C PRO A 234 10.46 -9.29 -10.13
N ARG A 235 11.49 -10.14 -9.96
CA ARG A 235 11.33 -11.59 -9.75
C ARG A 235 10.58 -11.95 -8.48
N ASP A 236 10.56 -11.05 -7.50
CA ASP A 236 10.05 -11.33 -6.16
C ASP A 236 8.55 -11.02 -6.02
N PHE A 237 7.94 -10.48 -7.08
CA PHE A 237 6.49 -10.33 -7.22
C PHE A 237 5.87 -11.65 -7.65
N LEU A 238 4.91 -12.12 -6.86
CA LEU A 238 4.25 -13.41 -7.01
C LEU A 238 2.82 -13.23 -7.51
N VAL A 239 2.45 -14.00 -8.54
CA VAL A 239 1.14 -14.01 -9.20
C VAL A 239 0.50 -15.38 -8.99
N PRO A 240 -0.79 -15.47 -8.60
CA PRO A 240 -1.41 -16.76 -8.32
C PRO A 240 -1.51 -17.61 -9.58
N VAL A 241 -1.44 -18.93 -9.45
CA VAL A 241 -1.79 -19.85 -10.54
C VAL A 241 -3.31 -19.99 -10.65
N ALA A 242 -3.80 -20.30 -11.86
CA ALA A 242 -5.22 -20.49 -12.15
C ALA A 242 -5.84 -21.51 -11.19
N TRP A 243 -6.99 -21.15 -10.66
CA TRP A 243 -7.79 -21.98 -9.77
C TRP A 243 -9.26 -21.60 -9.95
N TYR A 244 -10.15 -22.58 -9.86
CA TYR A 244 -11.57 -22.36 -10.08
C TYR A 244 -12.47 -23.15 -9.13
N GLU A 245 -13.67 -22.63 -8.95
CA GLU A 245 -14.84 -23.32 -8.42
C GLU A 245 -15.78 -23.66 -9.56
N ASP A 246 -16.29 -24.88 -9.54
CA ASP A 246 -17.41 -25.31 -10.38
C ASP A 246 -18.52 -25.84 -9.48
N GLY A 247 -19.72 -25.30 -9.67
CA GLY A 247 -20.87 -25.63 -8.85
C GLY A 247 -21.90 -24.52 -8.74
N SER A 248 -23.13 -24.93 -8.43
CA SER A 248 -24.23 -24.02 -8.14
C SER A 248 -23.96 -23.29 -6.82
N ARG A 249 -24.11 -21.96 -6.84
CA ARG A 249 -24.04 -21.08 -5.67
C ARG A 249 -25.26 -20.15 -5.71
N PRO A 250 -26.47 -20.64 -5.41
CA PRO A 250 -27.68 -19.84 -5.54
C PRO A 250 -27.59 -18.54 -4.73
N GLY A 251 -27.89 -17.41 -5.37
CA GLY A 251 -27.87 -16.10 -4.71
C GLY A 251 -26.49 -15.60 -4.27
N TYR A 252 -25.40 -16.05 -4.88
CA TYR A 252 -24.06 -15.50 -4.68
C TYR A 252 -24.05 -14.00 -4.96
N ALA A 253 -23.54 -13.20 -4.02
CA ALA A 253 -23.59 -11.74 -4.09
C ALA A 253 -22.30 -11.15 -4.68
N ILE A 254 -22.43 -10.38 -5.76
CA ILE A 254 -21.34 -9.55 -6.29
C ILE A 254 -21.54 -8.14 -5.77
N VAL A 255 -20.63 -7.69 -4.91
CA VAL A 255 -20.60 -6.33 -4.38
C VAL A 255 -19.64 -5.52 -5.23
N GLN A 256 -20.16 -4.53 -5.94
CA GLN A 256 -19.37 -3.65 -6.79
C GLN A 256 -19.27 -2.27 -6.16
N LYS A 257 -18.04 -1.79 -5.97
CA LYS A 257 -17.77 -0.38 -5.69
C LYS A 257 -17.73 0.39 -7.01
N TYR A 258 -18.57 1.41 -7.14
CA TYR A 258 -18.69 2.22 -8.34
C TYR A 258 -19.03 3.66 -7.95
N GLY A 259 -18.18 4.61 -8.31
CA GLY A 259 -18.35 6.02 -7.96
C GLY A 259 -18.31 6.28 -6.44
N GLY A 260 -17.57 5.47 -5.69
CA GLY A 260 -17.51 5.51 -4.22
C GLY A 260 -18.70 4.88 -3.49
N GLU A 261 -19.72 4.43 -4.21
CA GLU A 261 -20.88 3.74 -3.64
C GLU A 261 -20.80 2.23 -3.82
N LEU A 262 -21.51 1.47 -2.98
CA LEU A 262 -21.59 0.02 -3.09
C LEU A 262 -22.92 -0.41 -3.70
N PHE A 263 -22.84 -1.31 -4.68
CA PHE A 263 -23.98 -1.95 -5.32
C PHE A 263 -23.87 -3.46 -5.19
N THR A 264 -25.00 -4.16 -5.14
CA THR A 264 -25.05 -5.62 -5.11
C THR A 264 -25.86 -6.16 -6.27
N ALA A 265 -25.32 -7.17 -6.96
CA ALA A 265 -26.03 -8.03 -7.90
C ALA A 265 -25.96 -9.48 -7.40
N LYS A 266 -26.95 -10.30 -7.77
CA LYS A 266 -26.94 -11.74 -7.46
C LYS A 266 -26.71 -12.58 -8.72
N GLN A 267 -26.10 -13.74 -8.52
CA GLN A 267 -25.92 -14.77 -9.53
C GLN A 267 -25.95 -16.16 -8.86
N ASP A 268 -26.12 -17.23 -9.64
CA ASP A 268 -26.28 -18.59 -9.09
C ASP A 268 -25.03 -19.46 -9.20
N PHE A 269 -23.85 -18.84 -9.30
CA PHE A 269 -22.56 -19.51 -9.44
C PHE A 269 -21.44 -18.66 -8.84
N SER A 270 -20.29 -19.27 -8.55
CA SER A 270 -19.11 -18.53 -8.07
C SER A 270 -18.48 -17.71 -9.19
N PRO A 271 -18.09 -16.44 -8.96
CA PRO A 271 -17.33 -15.66 -9.94
C PRO A 271 -15.91 -16.22 -10.15
N PHE A 272 -15.41 -17.03 -9.21
CA PHE A 272 -14.09 -17.66 -9.28
C PHE A 272 -14.13 -18.92 -10.13
N ASN A 273 -14.63 -18.81 -11.37
CA ASN A 273 -14.89 -19.93 -12.28
C ASN A 273 -13.99 -19.88 -13.53
N VAL A 274 -12.81 -19.28 -13.39
CA VAL A 274 -11.80 -19.12 -14.45
C VAL A 274 -10.85 -20.31 -14.42
N VAL A 275 -10.97 -21.20 -15.40
CA VAL A 275 -10.19 -22.44 -15.48
C VAL A 275 -8.78 -22.17 -16.00
N ALA A 276 -8.62 -21.20 -16.88
CA ALA A 276 -7.34 -20.77 -17.40
C ALA A 276 -7.35 -19.29 -17.74
N TRP A 277 -6.18 -18.66 -17.74
CA TRP A 277 -6.02 -17.27 -18.13
C TRP A 277 -4.61 -16.99 -18.66
N HIS A 278 -4.46 -15.97 -19.50
CA HIS A 278 -3.16 -15.44 -19.90
C HIS A 278 -3.21 -13.91 -20.05
N GLY A 279 -2.11 -13.23 -19.75
CA GLY A 279 -2.07 -11.77 -19.79
C GLY A 279 -1.04 -11.16 -18.86
N ASN A 280 -1.06 -9.83 -18.77
CA ASN A 280 -0.16 -9.05 -17.91
C ASN A 280 -0.91 -8.13 -16.93
N TYR A 281 -2.25 -8.18 -16.92
CA TYR A 281 -3.08 -7.48 -15.93
C TYR A 281 -3.54 -8.49 -14.89
N VAL A 282 -2.85 -8.57 -13.75
CA VAL A 282 -3.01 -9.66 -12.79
C VAL A 282 -2.91 -9.15 -11.35
N PRO A 283 -3.59 -9.79 -10.38
CA PRO A 283 -3.29 -9.58 -8.98
C PRO A 283 -1.92 -10.15 -8.63
N TYR A 284 -1.20 -9.48 -7.74
CA TYR A 284 0.13 -9.90 -7.33
C TYR A 284 0.40 -9.56 -5.86
N LYS A 285 1.28 -10.32 -5.23
CA LYS A 285 1.79 -10.04 -3.89
C LYS A 285 3.30 -9.88 -3.88
N TYR A 286 3.83 -9.22 -2.86
CA TYR A 286 5.26 -9.00 -2.68
C TYR A 286 5.63 -9.05 -1.19
N ASP A 287 6.73 -9.71 -0.87
CA ASP A 287 7.27 -9.80 0.49
C ASP A 287 8.28 -8.66 0.73
N LEU A 288 7.95 -7.76 1.65
CA LEU A 288 8.75 -6.57 1.93
C LEU A 288 10.13 -6.90 2.51
N SER A 289 10.31 -8.09 3.08
CA SER A 289 11.63 -8.54 3.56
C SER A 289 12.64 -8.79 2.45
N LYS A 290 12.17 -8.93 1.20
CA LYS A 290 13.01 -9.13 0.01
C LYS A 290 13.50 -7.83 -0.62
N PHE A 291 13.03 -6.68 -0.12
CA PHE A 291 13.47 -5.39 -0.61
C PHE A 291 14.97 -5.21 -0.41
N CYS A 292 15.67 -4.79 -1.45
CA CYS A 292 17.09 -4.50 -1.43
C CYS A 292 17.29 -3.01 -1.10
N PRO A 293 17.59 -2.65 0.16
CA PRO A 293 17.64 -1.25 0.57
C PRO A 293 18.90 -0.58 0.03
N TYR A 294 18.75 0.63 -0.50
CA TYR A 294 19.84 1.53 -0.83
C TYR A 294 19.83 2.70 0.14
N ASN A 295 21.01 3.16 0.53
CA ASN A 295 21.17 4.29 1.43
C ASN A 295 22.57 4.88 1.31
N THR A 296 22.85 5.93 2.08
CA THR A 296 24.21 6.43 2.24
C THR A 296 25.13 5.36 2.84
N VAL A 297 26.37 5.38 2.39
CA VAL A 297 27.46 4.55 2.91
C VAL A 297 28.59 5.38 3.49
N LEU A 298 28.41 6.70 3.63
CA LEU A 298 29.44 7.60 4.13
C LEU A 298 28.86 8.68 5.05
N MET A 299 28.04 9.59 4.54
CA MET A 299 27.52 10.74 5.28
C MET A 299 26.11 11.12 4.84
N ASP A 300 25.46 12.00 5.60
CA ASP A 300 24.12 12.52 5.38
C ASP A 300 23.01 11.47 5.44
N HIS A 301 21.76 11.91 5.28
CA HIS A 301 20.59 11.05 5.22
C HIS A 301 19.97 11.16 3.84
N SER A 302 19.85 10.04 3.12
CA SER A 302 19.25 10.01 1.78
C SER A 302 17.75 10.32 1.84
N ASP A 303 17.24 10.99 0.79
CA ASP A 303 15.81 11.23 0.62
C ASP A 303 15.01 9.90 0.70
N PRO A 304 13.82 9.89 1.32
CA PRO A 304 13.07 8.66 1.58
C PRO A 304 12.59 7.96 0.30
N SER A 305 12.55 8.65 -0.85
CA SER A 305 12.23 8.09 -2.16
C SER A 305 13.19 6.96 -2.58
N ILE A 306 14.39 6.88 -1.99
CA ILE A 306 15.30 5.74 -2.16
C ILE A 306 14.68 4.41 -1.67
N ASN A 307 13.59 4.46 -0.88
CA ASN A 307 12.88 3.29 -0.38
C ASN A 307 11.54 3.02 -1.09
N THR A 308 11.30 3.60 -2.27
CA THR A 308 10.09 3.34 -3.06
C THR A 308 10.01 1.88 -3.51
N VAL A 309 8.89 1.22 -3.20
CA VAL A 309 8.58 -0.16 -3.64
C VAL A 309 7.74 -0.14 -4.91
N LEU A 310 6.66 0.65 -4.91
CA LEU A 310 5.76 0.85 -6.05
C LEU A 310 5.38 2.33 -6.16
N THR A 311 5.17 2.82 -7.38
CA THR A 311 4.75 4.19 -7.69
C THR A 311 3.58 4.18 -8.66
N ALA A 312 2.64 5.10 -8.48
CA ALA A 312 1.56 5.40 -9.42
C ALA A 312 1.87 6.76 -10.07
N PRO A 313 2.16 6.84 -11.38
CA PRO A 313 2.57 8.08 -12.02
C PRO A 313 1.40 9.04 -12.27
N THR A 314 1.67 10.34 -12.35
CA THR A 314 0.79 11.32 -13.02
C THR A 314 1.23 11.57 -14.48
N ASP A 315 0.45 12.37 -15.21
CA ASP A 315 0.84 12.87 -16.54
C ASP A 315 2.05 13.82 -16.51
N LYS A 316 2.38 14.37 -15.33
CA LYS A 316 3.57 15.23 -15.15
C LYS A 316 4.78 14.33 -14.85
N PRO A 317 5.80 14.28 -15.73
CA PRO A 317 6.98 13.46 -15.50
C PRO A 317 7.67 13.77 -14.18
N GLY A 318 8.05 12.74 -13.44
CA GLY A 318 8.71 12.85 -12.13
C GLY A 318 7.79 13.23 -10.97
N VAL A 319 6.47 13.32 -11.18
CA VAL A 319 5.49 13.56 -10.11
C VAL A 319 4.58 12.34 -10.00
N ALA A 320 4.69 11.62 -8.88
CA ALA A 320 3.83 10.49 -8.57
C ALA A 320 2.49 10.97 -8.01
N LEU A 321 1.41 10.32 -8.43
CA LEU A 321 0.11 10.40 -7.79
C LEU A 321 0.20 9.78 -6.39
N LEU A 322 0.89 8.64 -6.29
CA LEU A 322 1.11 7.93 -5.05
C LEU A 322 2.42 7.14 -5.11
N ASP A 323 3.33 7.36 -4.17
CA ASP A 323 4.46 6.48 -3.92
C ASP A 323 4.19 5.63 -2.68
N PHE A 324 4.39 4.33 -2.80
CA PHE A 324 4.45 3.40 -1.67
C PHE A 324 5.90 3.18 -1.29
N VAL A 325 6.29 3.79 -0.17
CA VAL A 325 7.65 3.82 0.37
C VAL A 325 7.71 2.99 1.64
N ILE A 326 8.79 2.26 1.88
CA ILE A 326 8.96 1.48 3.13
C ILE A 326 10.16 1.98 3.96
N PHE A 327 10.18 1.63 5.24
CA PHE A 327 11.32 1.86 6.12
C PHE A 327 11.73 0.51 6.74
N PRO A 328 12.48 -0.32 5.98
CA PRO A 328 12.77 -1.69 6.35
C PRO A 328 13.95 -1.76 7.33
N PRO A 329 14.25 -2.96 7.89
CA PRO A 329 15.51 -3.20 8.58
C PRO A 329 16.70 -2.86 7.70
N ARG A 330 17.65 -2.07 8.22
CA ARG A 330 18.79 -1.56 7.45
C ARG A 330 19.97 -1.21 8.34
N TRP A 331 21.15 -1.08 7.74
CA TRP A 331 22.33 -0.57 8.41
C TRP A 331 22.38 0.95 8.36
N LEU A 332 22.74 1.55 9.49
CA LEU A 332 23.08 2.95 9.63
C LEU A 332 24.59 3.07 9.86
N VAL A 333 25.29 3.60 8.87
CA VAL A 333 26.75 3.71 8.86
C VAL A 333 27.25 5.14 8.67
N ALA A 334 26.34 6.10 8.44
CA ALA A 334 26.70 7.49 8.17
C ALA A 334 27.53 8.09 9.31
N GLU A 335 28.71 8.60 8.97
CA GLU A 335 29.66 9.25 9.86
C GLU A 335 29.27 10.72 10.05
N HIS A 336 29.52 11.27 11.24
CA HIS A 336 29.30 12.70 11.54
C HIS A 336 27.92 13.24 11.15
N THR A 337 26.90 12.38 11.18
CA THR A 337 25.59 12.64 10.59
C THR A 337 24.49 12.48 11.63
N PHE A 338 23.53 13.41 11.62
CA PHE A 338 22.26 13.22 12.28
C PHE A 338 21.46 12.16 11.52
N ARG A 339 21.55 10.91 11.97
CA ARG A 339 21.03 9.71 11.26
C ARG A 339 19.50 9.60 11.15
N PRO A 340 18.69 10.08 12.11
CA PRO A 340 17.24 10.10 11.94
C PRO A 340 16.83 11.01 10.76
N PRO A 341 15.57 10.91 10.27
CA PRO A 341 15.05 11.81 9.26
C PRO A 341 15.26 13.27 9.63
N TYR A 342 15.61 14.12 8.66
CA TYR A 342 15.80 15.55 8.89
C TYR A 342 14.47 16.26 9.17
N TYR A 343 14.52 17.44 9.80
CA TYR A 343 13.36 18.33 9.86
C TYR A 343 12.96 18.75 8.45
N HIS A 344 11.68 18.63 8.13
CA HIS A 344 11.21 18.60 6.75
C HIS A 344 9.89 19.35 6.54
N ARG A 345 9.76 19.92 5.34
CA ARG A 345 8.56 20.55 4.77
C ARG A 345 8.52 20.17 3.30
N ASN A 346 7.44 19.51 2.88
CA ASN A 346 7.38 18.85 1.59
C ASN A 346 6.27 19.43 0.70
N CYS A 347 6.44 19.42 -0.62
CA CYS A 347 5.33 19.68 -1.55
C CYS A 347 4.35 18.50 -1.64
N MET A 348 4.79 17.30 -1.27
CA MET A 348 3.94 16.12 -1.14
C MET A 348 3.22 16.09 0.21
N SER A 349 2.20 15.22 0.31
CA SER A 349 1.54 14.90 1.57
C SER A 349 1.86 13.46 1.97
N GLU A 350 2.21 13.26 3.24
CA GLU A 350 2.83 12.04 3.73
C GLU A 350 1.90 11.33 4.72
N PHE A 351 1.32 10.20 4.32
CA PHE A 351 0.56 9.31 5.22
C PHE A 351 1.43 8.13 5.63
N MET A 352 1.78 8.03 6.91
CA MET A 352 2.60 6.94 7.43
C MET A 352 1.78 5.88 8.14
N GLY A 353 2.16 4.62 7.99
CA GLY A 353 1.66 3.48 8.75
C GLY A 353 2.79 2.63 9.35
N LEU A 354 2.45 1.73 10.27
CA LEU A 354 3.41 0.85 10.93
C LEU A 354 2.86 -0.58 10.96
N ILE A 355 3.58 -1.51 10.33
CA ILE A 355 3.16 -2.93 10.25
C ILE A 355 3.53 -3.65 11.55
N TYR A 356 4.78 -3.53 11.98
CA TYR A 356 5.32 -4.09 13.22
C TYR A 356 6.55 -3.30 13.68
N GLY A 357 6.95 -3.47 14.94
CA GLY A 357 8.11 -2.80 15.53
C GLY A 357 7.83 -1.35 15.95
N GLY A 358 8.86 -0.51 15.84
CA GLY A 358 8.81 0.95 16.10
C GLY A 358 9.47 1.75 14.97
N TYR A 359 9.22 3.06 14.90
CA TYR A 359 9.76 3.94 13.86
C TYR A 359 10.77 4.94 14.46
N GLU A 360 11.97 5.02 13.88
CA GLU A 360 13.11 5.75 14.47
C GLU A 360 12.84 7.23 14.76
N ALA A 361 11.98 7.89 13.98
CA ALA A 361 11.69 9.31 14.16
C ALA A 361 10.67 9.59 15.29
N LYS A 362 10.05 8.55 15.87
CA LYS A 362 8.98 8.66 16.87
C LYS A 362 9.25 7.71 18.03
N ALA A 363 9.79 8.25 19.12
CA ALA A 363 10.10 7.48 20.33
C ALA A 363 8.84 6.88 20.97
N ASP A 364 7.72 7.64 20.96
CA ASP A 364 6.46 7.25 21.60
C ASP A 364 5.23 7.54 20.71
N GLY A 365 4.15 6.78 20.95
CA GLY A 365 2.80 7.08 20.46
C GLY A 365 2.51 6.67 19.01
N PHE A 366 3.46 6.07 18.29
CA PHE A 366 3.24 5.50 16.96
C PHE A 366 3.41 3.98 17.01
N HIS A 367 2.29 3.27 17.10
CA HIS A 367 2.25 1.82 17.32
C HIS A 367 1.74 1.05 16.09
N PRO A 368 2.06 -0.25 15.95
CA PRO A 368 1.57 -1.08 14.85
C PRO A 368 0.05 -1.02 14.67
N GLY A 369 -0.41 -0.65 13.48
CA GLY A 369 -1.81 -0.40 13.17
C GLY A 369 -2.26 1.06 13.34
N GLY A 370 -1.40 1.93 13.86
CA GLY A 370 -1.62 3.38 13.92
C GLY A 370 -1.25 4.06 12.59
N ALA A 371 -1.51 5.36 12.51
CA ALA A 371 -1.22 6.16 11.32
C ALA A 371 -0.82 7.59 11.68
N SER A 372 -0.19 8.31 10.75
CA SER A 372 -0.05 9.76 10.83
C SER A 372 -0.16 10.42 9.47
N LEU A 373 -0.60 11.66 9.44
CA LEU A 373 -0.68 12.47 8.22
C LEU A 373 0.06 13.80 8.44
N HIS A 374 1.03 14.07 7.55
CA HIS A 374 1.67 15.36 7.40
C HIS A 374 1.31 15.92 6.03
N SER A 375 0.38 16.88 6.02
CA SER A 375 -0.10 17.51 4.79
C SER A 375 0.98 18.36 4.12
N CYS A 376 0.80 18.65 2.83
CA CYS A 376 1.65 19.56 2.05
C CYS A 376 2.09 20.79 2.84
N MET A 377 3.41 21.01 2.88
CA MET A 377 4.15 22.10 3.52
C MET A 377 4.04 22.18 5.05
N THR A 378 3.32 21.26 5.70
CA THR A 378 3.27 21.17 7.15
C THR A 378 4.63 20.71 7.69
N PRO A 379 5.29 21.49 8.57
CA PRO A 379 6.58 21.11 9.15
C PRO A 379 6.47 19.82 9.96
N HIS A 380 7.44 18.93 9.80
CA HIS A 380 7.56 17.70 10.60
C HIS A 380 9.04 17.32 10.74
N GLY A 381 9.31 16.25 11.49
CA GLY A 381 10.67 15.77 11.75
C GLY A 381 10.71 14.94 13.03
N PRO A 382 11.90 14.57 13.50
CA PRO A 382 12.09 13.83 14.75
C PRO A 382 11.47 14.56 15.94
N ASP A 383 10.89 13.79 16.85
CA ASP A 383 10.41 14.34 18.12
C ASP A 383 11.57 14.83 19.01
N THR A 384 11.22 15.57 20.07
CA THR A 384 12.18 16.14 21.03
C THR A 384 13.08 15.08 21.64
N LYS A 385 12.54 13.91 22.02
CA LYS A 385 13.31 12.86 22.69
C LYS A 385 14.33 12.26 21.73
N THR A 386 13.91 11.97 20.50
CA THR A 386 14.79 11.46 19.44
C THR A 386 15.89 12.45 19.12
N TYR A 387 15.58 13.73 18.97
CA TYR A 387 16.59 14.77 18.70
C TYR A 387 17.63 14.86 19.81
N GLU A 388 17.20 15.07 21.06
CA GLU A 388 18.10 15.22 22.21
C GLU A 388 18.94 13.96 22.45
N ALA A 389 18.36 12.77 22.32
CA ALA A 389 19.10 11.52 22.44
C ALA A 389 20.15 11.35 21.32
N THR A 390 19.83 11.78 20.10
CA THR A 390 20.75 11.66 18.95
C THR A 390 21.96 12.58 19.11
N ILE A 391 21.76 13.85 19.47
CA ILE A 391 22.89 14.77 19.63
C ILE A 391 23.74 14.45 20.87
N ALA A 392 23.15 13.85 21.91
CA ALA A 392 23.88 13.43 23.11
C ALA A 392 24.87 12.27 22.85
N LEU A 393 24.65 11.46 21.80
CA LEU A 393 25.59 10.41 21.38
C LEU A 393 26.87 10.99 20.75
N GLY A 394 26.86 12.24 20.30
CA GLY A 394 28.00 12.87 19.63
C GLY A 394 28.44 12.14 18.35
N ASN A 395 29.74 12.24 18.04
CA ASN A 395 30.34 11.63 16.84
C ASN A 395 30.80 10.18 17.04
N GLU A 396 30.47 9.54 18.17
CA GLU A 396 30.97 8.21 18.53
C GLU A 396 30.07 7.05 18.04
N ALA A 397 29.05 7.35 17.24
CA ALA A 397 28.11 6.35 16.76
C ALA A 397 28.75 5.43 15.72
N GLY A 398 29.17 4.23 16.13
CA GLY A 398 29.58 3.15 15.23
C GLY A 398 28.44 2.63 14.33
N PRO A 399 28.73 1.65 13.46
CA PRO A 399 27.70 0.99 12.64
C PRO A 399 26.58 0.40 13.50
N HIS A 400 25.33 0.74 13.18
CA HIS A 400 24.15 0.25 13.90
C HIS A 400 23.15 -0.36 12.92
N ARG A 401 22.58 -1.52 13.26
CA ARG A 401 21.52 -2.14 12.45
C ARG A 401 20.17 -1.90 13.10
N ILE A 402 19.27 -1.23 12.38
CA ILE A 402 17.85 -1.21 12.72
C ILE A 402 17.26 -2.56 12.33
N ALA A 403 16.62 -3.21 13.30
CA ALA A 403 15.99 -4.52 13.14
C ALA A 403 14.53 -4.50 13.61
N ASP A 404 13.79 -5.56 13.30
CA ASP A 404 12.44 -5.84 13.84
C ASP A 404 11.43 -4.71 13.67
N THR A 405 11.50 -3.99 12.55
CA THR A 405 10.56 -2.91 12.19
C THR A 405 10.19 -2.96 10.72
N MET A 406 8.97 -2.49 10.43
CA MET A 406 8.52 -2.18 9.09
C MET A 406 7.48 -1.06 9.15
N ALA A 407 7.94 0.17 9.04
CA ALA A 407 7.07 1.31 8.75
C ALA A 407 6.92 1.49 7.23
N PHE A 408 5.91 2.22 6.80
CA PHE A 408 5.73 2.59 5.41
C PHE A 408 5.07 3.95 5.29
N MET A 409 5.06 4.48 4.08
CA MET A 409 4.42 5.73 3.71
C MET A 409 3.68 5.59 2.38
N PHE A 410 2.48 6.15 2.35
CA PHE A 410 1.78 6.54 1.13
C PHE A 410 2.00 8.04 0.96
N GLU A 411 2.83 8.42 0.00
CA GLU A 411 3.14 9.82 -0.31
C GLU A 411 2.42 10.24 -1.58
N SER A 412 1.73 11.38 -1.58
CA SER A 412 1.00 11.87 -2.75
C SER A 412 1.30 13.32 -3.06
N CYS A 413 1.32 13.67 -4.35
CA CYS A 413 1.43 15.06 -4.80
C CYS A 413 0.15 15.89 -4.56
N LEU A 414 -0.98 15.24 -4.28
CA LEU A 414 -2.24 15.93 -4.01
C LEU A 414 -2.39 16.21 -2.51
N ILE A 415 -3.15 17.25 -2.17
CA ILE A 415 -3.45 17.61 -0.78
C ILE A 415 -4.66 16.80 -0.32
N PRO A 416 -4.51 15.87 0.64
CA PRO A 416 -5.62 15.06 1.12
C PRO A 416 -6.60 15.89 1.94
N ARG A 417 -7.89 15.59 1.76
CA ARG A 417 -8.95 15.96 2.69
C ARG A 417 -9.25 14.77 3.58
N VAL A 418 -9.50 15.03 4.85
CA VAL A 418 -9.69 14.00 5.89
C VAL A 418 -11.18 13.83 6.16
N CYS A 419 -11.65 12.59 6.26
CA CYS A 419 -13.05 12.29 6.54
C CYS A 419 -13.44 12.69 7.98
N PRO A 420 -14.66 13.19 8.24
CA PRO A 420 -15.10 13.64 9.56
C PRO A 420 -14.93 12.59 10.66
N TRP A 421 -15.33 11.33 10.40
CA TRP A 421 -15.17 10.24 11.38
C TRP A 421 -13.71 9.92 11.71
N ALA A 422 -12.77 10.22 10.81
CA ALA A 422 -11.35 10.05 11.11
C ALA A 422 -10.88 11.17 12.04
N LEU A 423 -11.35 12.41 11.85
CA LEU A 423 -11.05 13.55 12.73
C LEU A 423 -11.69 13.42 14.12
N GLU A 424 -12.90 12.88 14.17
CA GLU A 424 -13.70 12.66 15.38
C GLU A 424 -13.41 11.32 16.06
N SER A 425 -12.48 10.53 15.50
CA SER A 425 -12.14 9.21 16.02
C SER A 425 -11.62 9.29 17.45
N PRO A 426 -12.08 8.41 18.38
CA PRO A 426 -11.52 8.33 19.73
C PRO A 426 -10.06 7.88 19.74
N PHE A 427 -9.56 7.35 18.62
CA PHE A 427 -8.17 6.95 18.44
C PHE A 427 -7.28 8.10 17.95
N MET A 428 -7.83 9.28 17.64
CA MET A 428 -7.05 10.46 17.30
C MET A 428 -6.21 10.90 18.51
N ASP A 429 -4.94 11.20 18.27
CA ASP A 429 -4.04 11.77 19.26
C ASP A 429 -4.04 13.30 19.14
N HIS A 430 -4.91 13.95 19.93
CA HIS A 430 -5.02 15.41 19.96
C HIS A 430 -3.77 16.12 20.48
N ASP A 431 -2.90 15.40 21.19
CA ASP A 431 -1.66 15.94 21.76
C ASP A 431 -0.43 15.62 20.91
N TYR A 432 -0.61 15.20 19.65
CA TYR A 432 0.50 14.82 18.78
C TYR A 432 1.56 15.93 18.67
N TYR A 433 1.13 17.19 18.55
CA TYR A 433 2.03 18.34 18.45
C TYR A 433 2.99 18.47 19.66
N GLN A 434 2.61 17.98 20.84
CA GLN A 434 3.41 18.11 22.06
C GLN A 434 4.77 17.40 21.93
N CYS A 435 4.91 16.41 21.04
CA CYS A 435 6.17 15.72 20.85
C CYS A 435 7.31 16.63 20.34
N TRP A 436 6.99 17.78 19.73
CA TRP A 436 7.98 18.77 19.26
C TRP A 436 8.08 20.02 20.13
N ILE A 437 7.09 20.33 20.98
CA ILE A 437 7.07 21.57 21.80
C ILE A 437 8.27 21.67 22.75
N GLY A 438 8.86 20.53 23.14
CA GLY A 438 10.02 20.48 24.02
C GLY A 438 11.36 20.81 23.36
N LEU A 439 11.42 20.99 22.03
CA LEU A 439 12.65 21.33 21.32
C LEU A 439 13.22 22.67 21.79
N LYS A 440 14.52 22.69 22.10
CA LYS A 440 15.22 23.87 22.64
C LYS A 440 16.17 24.46 21.61
N SER A 441 16.48 25.74 21.77
CA SER A 441 17.61 26.34 21.05
C SER A 441 18.92 25.84 21.64
N HIS A 442 19.75 25.26 20.78
CA HIS A 442 21.15 24.89 21.08
C HIS A 442 22.14 25.88 20.47
N PHE A 443 21.65 27.01 19.94
CA PHE A 443 22.50 28.01 19.30
C PHE A 443 23.33 28.78 20.33
N SER A 444 24.65 28.55 20.34
CA SER A 444 25.63 29.38 21.04
C SER A 444 26.16 30.46 20.09
N GLY A 445 25.51 31.62 20.07
CA GLY A 445 26.09 32.81 19.45
C GLY A 445 27.45 33.13 20.08
N LEU A 446 28.39 33.72 19.32
CA LEU A 446 29.74 34.08 19.76
C LEU A 446 29.74 34.80 21.13
N SER A 447 29.88 34.07 22.23
CA SER A 447 30.66 34.56 23.36
C SER A 447 32.12 34.39 22.95
N MET A 448 32.59 35.25 22.03
CA MET A 448 34.00 35.60 22.04
C MET A 448 34.23 36.28 23.39
N ASN A 449 34.67 35.51 24.39
CA ASN A 449 35.44 36.10 25.46
C ASN A 449 36.59 36.85 24.78
N GLU A 450 36.76 38.12 25.15
CA GLU A 450 37.81 39.02 24.62
C GLU A 450 39.25 38.51 24.85
N ASP A 451 39.43 37.32 25.44
CA ASP A 451 40.73 36.75 25.79
C ASP A 451 41.40 35.90 24.70
N ASN A 452 40.80 35.73 23.50
CA ASN A 452 41.36 34.87 22.43
C ASN A 452 41.76 35.62 21.14
N VAL A 453 42.17 36.88 21.26
CA VAL A 453 42.65 37.70 20.11
C VAL A 453 44.16 37.54 19.83
N ASP A 454 44.88 36.63 20.50
CA ASP A 454 46.35 36.53 20.33
C ASP A 454 46.87 35.32 19.55
N LEU A 455 46.01 34.52 18.90
CA LEU A 455 46.44 33.35 18.11
C LEU A 455 46.43 33.55 16.57
N GLN A 456 46.20 34.76 16.07
CA GLN A 456 46.28 35.07 14.63
C GLN A 456 47.35 36.13 14.28
N LYS A 457 48.55 36.06 14.87
CA LYS A 457 49.73 36.75 14.32
C LYS A 457 50.69 35.75 13.66
N GLY A 458 50.46 35.58 12.35
CA GLY A 458 51.42 35.35 11.27
C GLY A 458 52.71 34.57 11.52
N LYS A 459 52.85 33.42 10.85
CA LYS A 459 54.13 33.04 10.24
C LYS A 459 54.05 33.24 8.73
N PRO A 460 54.96 34.02 8.10
CA PRO A 460 55.01 34.13 6.65
C PRO A 460 55.59 32.84 6.06
N ILE A 461 55.01 32.42 4.93
CA ILE A 461 55.57 31.39 4.05
C ILE A 461 56.61 32.10 3.17
N GLU A 462 57.89 31.78 3.36
CA GLU A 462 58.96 32.17 2.42
C GLU A 462 58.84 31.37 1.12
N ARG A 463 59.19 32.04 0.01
CA ARG A 463 59.08 31.60 -1.38
C ARG A 463 60.04 30.50 -1.77
#